data_AF-A0AAV0GYG3-F1
#
_entry.id   AF-A0AAV0GYG3-F1
#
_cell.length_a   1.000
_cell.length_b   1.000
_cell.length_c   1.000
_cell.angle_alpha   90.00
_cell.angle_beta   90.00
_cell.angle_gamma   90.00
#
_symmetry.space_group_name_H-M   'P 1'
#
loop_
_entity.id
_entity.type
_entity.pdbx_description
1 polymer ?
#
loop_
_entity_poly.entity_id
_entity_poly.type
_entity_poly.pdbx_seq_one_letter_code
_entity_poly.pdbx_strand_id
1 'polypeptide(L)'
;MGEKSRVLGVWELLKKNGKVLNKGYMNVISSLLKLEDFETAEKIFDEWESRNLSYDVRIPNILIRAYSTSALLEKAETMVDRVINHSILPHAHSWLNLAIGYLNHGQTEKAMETIKRAVNGSKSGWRPNPRVLEDFLELLARRGDCLEEVGQLIKSLADNDVVPLSVRFRFSGNLRVWSLDHEFDGHANGSGFAKIISKLMSLSVKKKTRGKTHCV
;
A
#
# COMPACT_ATOMS: atom_id res chain seq x y z
N MET A 1 15.80 -24.66 12.64
CA MET A 1 17.10 -24.26 13.25
C MET A 1 18.27 -24.22 12.27
N GLY A 2 18.38 -25.10 11.26
CA GLY A 2 19.54 -25.13 10.36
C GLY A 2 19.72 -23.92 9.44
N GLU A 3 18.64 -23.37 8.87
CA GLU A 3 18.72 -22.29 7.88
C GLU A 3 19.14 -20.95 8.48
N LYS A 4 18.60 -20.59 9.65
CA LYS A 4 19.02 -19.41 10.42
C LYS A 4 20.53 -19.44 10.73
N SER A 5 21.02 -20.57 11.23
CA SER A 5 22.44 -20.74 11.56
C SER A 5 23.34 -20.54 10.32
N ARG A 6 22.91 -21.04 9.15
CA ARG A 6 23.62 -20.81 7.88
C ARG A 6 23.62 -19.36 7.46
N VAL A 7 22.48 -18.66 7.53
CA VAL A 7 22.38 -17.23 7.20
C VAL A 7 23.32 -16.40 8.10
N LEU A 8 23.30 -16.66 9.40
CA LEU A 8 24.17 -15.97 10.35
C LEU A 8 25.64 -16.35 10.17
N GLY A 9 25.95 -17.61 9.86
CA GLY A 9 27.31 -18.04 9.53
C GLY A 9 27.89 -17.30 8.33
N VAL A 10 27.11 -17.15 7.25
CA VAL A 10 27.51 -16.36 6.07
C VAL A 10 27.63 -14.88 6.43
N TRP A 11 26.74 -14.34 7.25
CA TRP A 11 26.80 -12.96 7.72
C TRP A 11 28.11 -12.66 8.48
N GLU A 12 28.49 -13.52 9.41
CA GLU A 12 29.74 -13.37 10.17
C GLU A 12 30.98 -13.44 9.27
N LEU A 13 30.99 -14.33 8.26
CA LEU A 13 32.07 -14.39 7.27
C LEU A 13 32.15 -13.11 6.43
N LEU A 14 31.02 -12.56 6.01
CA LEU A 14 30.98 -11.29 5.26
C LEU A 14 31.53 -10.13 6.08
N LYS A 15 31.22 -10.07 7.39
CA LYS A 15 31.76 -9.05 8.29
C LYS A 15 33.27 -9.18 8.48
N LYS A 16 33.79 -10.41 8.55
CA LYS A 16 35.25 -10.66 8.68
C LYS A 16 36.03 -10.26 7.44
N ASN A 17 35.42 -10.39 6.26
CA ASN A 17 36.09 -10.13 4.97
C ASN A 17 36.13 -8.63 4.59
N GLY A 18 35.69 -7.73 5.46
CA GLY A 18 35.86 -6.28 5.30
C GLY A 18 34.56 -5.49 5.38
N LYS A 19 34.52 -4.33 4.71
CA LYS A 19 33.37 -3.42 4.75
C LYS A 19 32.17 -4.03 4.01
N VAL A 20 31.11 -4.31 4.75
CA VAL A 20 29.83 -4.75 4.18
C VAL A 20 29.11 -3.56 3.54
N LEU A 21 28.75 -3.70 2.26
CA LEU A 21 27.97 -2.70 1.51
C LEU A 21 26.46 -2.91 1.73
N ASN A 22 25.64 -1.93 1.32
CA ASN A 22 24.17 -1.99 1.41
C ASN A 22 23.58 -3.30 0.86
N LYS A 23 24.17 -3.87 -0.21
CA LYS A 23 23.73 -5.16 -0.77
C LYS A 23 23.86 -6.33 0.20
N GLY A 24 24.90 -6.35 1.02
CA GLY A 24 25.08 -7.36 2.06
C GLY A 24 23.98 -7.28 3.12
N TYR A 25 23.70 -6.08 3.60
CA TYR A 25 22.63 -5.80 4.56
C TYR A 25 21.25 -6.17 4.00
N MET A 26 20.93 -5.73 2.77
CA MET A 26 19.66 -6.10 2.10
C MET A 26 19.46 -7.61 2.06
N ASN A 27 20.50 -8.37 1.70
CA ASN A 27 20.42 -9.81 1.53
C ASN A 27 20.18 -10.52 2.87
N VAL A 28 20.98 -10.21 3.91
CA VAL A 28 20.83 -10.87 5.22
C VAL A 28 19.50 -10.52 5.88
N ILE A 29 19.09 -9.25 5.83
CA ILE A 29 17.81 -8.79 6.38
C ILE A 29 16.65 -9.49 5.64
N SER A 30 16.68 -9.51 4.31
CA SER A 30 15.65 -10.21 3.53
C SER A 30 15.57 -11.70 3.85
N SER A 31 16.70 -12.37 4.05
CA SER A 31 16.73 -13.79 4.40
C SER A 31 16.18 -14.04 5.80
N LEU A 32 16.52 -13.20 6.79
CA LEU A 32 16.01 -13.33 8.16
C LEU A 32 14.50 -13.08 8.23
N LEU A 33 13.98 -12.10 7.49
CA LEU A 33 12.55 -11.82 7.44
C LEU A 33 11.73 -12.96 6.80
N LYS A 34 12.30 -13.65 5.80
CA LYS A 34 11.69 -14.87 5.24
C LYS A 34 11.65 -16.04 6.22
N LEU A 35 12.55 -16.03 7.21
CA LEU A 35 12.59 -16.99 8.31
C LEU A 35 11.78 -16.49 9.52
N GLU A 36 11.02 -15.40 9.37
CA GLU A 36 10.25 -14.73 10.43
C GLU A 36 11.08 -14.30 11.65
N ASP A 37 12.40 -14.16 11.47
CA ASP A 37 13.34 -13.73 12.51
C ASP A 37 13.48 -12.21 12.52
N PHE A 38 12.37 -11.54 12.86
CA PHE A 38 12.28 -10.08 12.89
C PHE A 38 13.26 -9.47 13.89
N GLU A 39 13.46 -10.10 15.05
CA GLU A 39 14.36 -9.59 16.09
C GLU A 39 15.81 -9.48 15.59
N THR A 40 16.30 -10.52 14.90
CA THR A 40 17.67 -10.48 14.38
C THR A 40 17.78 -9.55 13.17
N ALA A 41 16.75 -9.48 12.33
CA ALA A 41 16.69 -8.55 11.22
C ALA A 41 16.73 -7.08 11.69
N GLU A 42 16.02 -6.75 12.77
CA GLU A 42 16.02 -5.42 13.41
C GLU A 42 17.42 -5.04 13.93
N LYS A 43 18.09 -5.96 14.65
CA LYS A 43 19.45 -5.71 15.15
C LYS A 43 20.44 -5.40 14.01
N ILE A 44 20.34 -6.14 12.90
CA ILE A 44 21.19 -5.90 11.73
C ILE A 44 20.80 -4.60 11.00
N PHE A 45 19.52 -4.23 11.00
CA PHE A 45 19.07 -2.95 10.47
C PHE A 45 19.61 -1.77 11.27
N ASP A 46 19.56 -1.83 12.60
CA ASP A 46 20.09 -0.77 13.45
C ASP A 46 21.63 -0.67 13.30
N GLU A 47 22.31 -1.81 13.16
CA GLU A 47 23.74 -1.82 12.79
C GLU A 47 23.97 -1.12 11.45
N TRP A 48 23.16 -1.39 10.43
CA TRP A 48 23.25 -0.74 9.13
C TRP A 48 23.01 0.77 9.21
N GLU A 49 21.97 1.20 9.92
CA GLU A 49 21.60 2.62 10.01
C GLU A 49 22.63 3.43 10.81
N SER A 50 23.24 2.82 11.84
CA SER A 50 24.34 3.44 12.60
C SER A 50 25.62 3.61 11.79
N ARG A 51 25.77 2.88 10.68
CA ARG A 51 26.91 3.05 9.79
C ARG A 51 26.60 4.22 8.86
N ASN A 52 27.54 5.17 8.75
CA ASN A 52 27.51 6.28 7.79
C ASN A 52 27.72 5.81 6.32
N LEU A 53 26.99 4.76 5.91
CA LEU A 53 26.85 4.37 4.51
C LEU A 53 25.89 5.35 3.83
N SER A 54 25.98 5.47 2.50
CA SER A 54 24.93 6.17 1.74
C SER A 54 23.60 5.49 2.01
N TYR A 55 22.64 6.22 2.57
CA TYR A 55 21.34 5.68 2.93
C TYR A 55 20.62 5.13 1.70
N ASP A 56 20.23 3.86 1.76
CA ASP A 56 19.57 3.15 0.68
C ASP A 56 18.16 2.76 1.12
N VAL A 57 17.19 3.52 0.65
CA VAL A 57 15.77 3.41 1.02
C VAL A 57 15.19 2.01 0.75
N ARG A 58 15.83 1.19 -0.08
CA ARG A 58 15.38 -0.19 -0.33
C ARG A 58 15.47 -1.07 0.91
N ILE A 59 16.44 -0.81 1.80
CA ILE A 59 16.63 -1.58 3.05
C ILE A 59 15.43 -1.41 4.00
N PRO A 60 15.05 -0.20 4.44
CA PRO A 60 13.87 -0.02 5.30
C PRO A 60 12.57 -0.45 4.60
N ASN A 61 12.46 -0.32 3.28
CA ASN A 61 11.28 -0.79 2.53
C ASN A 61 11.06 -2.31 2.62
N ILE A 62 12.13 -3.10 2.74
CA ILE A 62 12.03 -4.56 2.93
C ILE A 62 11.35 -4.86 4.29
N LEU A 63 11.73 -4.13 5.35
CA LEU A 63 11.12 -4.25 6.68
C LEU A 63 9.67 -3.78 6.69
N ILE A 64 9.38 -2.61 6.10
CA ILE A 64 8.01 -2.08 6.00
C ILE A 64 7.09 -3.11 5.35
N ARG A 65 7.52 -3.72 4.23
CA ARG A 65 6.76 -4.77 3.57
C ARG A 65 6.53 -5.97 4.49
N ALA A 66 7.59 -6.49 5.10
CA ALA A 66 7.50 -7.68 5.95
C ALA A 66 6.57 -7.46 7.15
N TYR A 67 6.71 -6.32 7.85
CA TYR A 67 5.82 -5.96 8.96
C TYR A 67 4.37 -5.80 8.52
N SER A 68 4.14 -5.16 7.37
CA SER A 68 2.79 -4.96 6.84
C SER A 68 2.10 -6.29 6.53
N THR A 69 2.85 -7.26 5.98
CA THR A 69 2.32 -8.60 5.68
C THR A 69 2.12 -9.46 6.93
N SER A 70 2.88 -9.19 8.00
CA SER A 70 2.84 -9.95 9.25
C SER A 70 2.04 -9.29 10.36
N ALA A 71 1.13 -8.36 10.05
CA ALA A 71 0.28 -7.65 11.01
C ALA A 71 1.00 -6.75 12.03
N LEU A 72 2.30 -6.50 11.86
CA LEU A 72 3.13 -5.70 12.78
C LEU A 72 3.09 -4.21 12.39
N LEU A 73 1.89 -3.64 12.30
CA LEU A 73 1.66 -2.35 11.65
C LEU A 73 2.34 -1.17 12.37
N GLU A 74 2.41 -1.19 13.69
CA GLU A 74 3.14 -0.16 14.49
C GLU A 74 4.63 -0.13 14.14
N LYS A 75 5.24 -1.30 13.92
CA LYS A 75 6.63 -1.40 13.46
C LYS A 75 6.80 -0.91 12.03
N ALA A 76 5.82 -1.18 11.16
CA ALA A 76 5.82 -0.67 9.80
C ALA A 76 5.73 0.86 9.76
N GLU A 77 4.89 1.47 10.60
CA GLU A 77 4.81 2.93 10.76
C GLU A 77 6.11 3.53 11.26
N THR A 78 6.68 2.96 12.34
CA THR A 78 7.96 3.39 12.89
C THR A 78 9.05 3.40 11.82
N MET A 79 9.06 2.39 10.93
CA MET A 79 10.00 2.36 9.81
C MET A 79 9.74 3.43 8.75
N VAL A 80 8.49 3.73 8.44
CA VAL A 80 8.13 4.84 7.54
C VAL A 80 8.61 6.17 8.12
N ASP A 81 8.41 6.40 9.41
CA ASP A 81 8.84 7.63 10.10
C ASP A 81 10.38 7.74 10.13
N ARG A 82 11.10 6.63 10.33
CA ARG A 82 12.58 6.61 10.20
C ARG A 82 13.02 7.06 8.80
N VAL A 83 12.39 6.57 7.73
CA VAL A 83 12.71 7.00 6.35
C VAL A 83 12.48 8.50 6.15
N ILE A 84 11.35 9.02 6.67
CA ILE A 84 11.03 10.45 6.61
C ILE A 84 12.05 11.30 7.38
N ASN A 85 12.53 10.83 8.54
CA ASN A 85 13.53 11.51 9.36
C ASN A 85 14.89 11.64 8.64
N HIS A 86 15.21 10.72 7.72
CA HIS A 86 16.37 10.84 6.81
C HIS A 86 16.13 11.82 5.66
N SER A 87 15.03 12.60 5.68
CA SER A 87 14.60 13.51 4.63
C SER A 87 14.40 12.83 3.27
N ILE A 88 14.14 11.52 3.28
CA ILE A 88 13.89 10.71 2.09
C ILE A 88 12.39 10.41 2.02
N LEU A 89 11.81 10.59 0.84
CA LEU A 89 10.42 10.21 0.61
C LEU A 89 10.30 8.68 0.63
N PRO A 90 9.43 8.10 1.48
CA PRO A 90 9.18 6.67 1.43
C PRO A 90 8.65 6.28 0.05
N HIS A 91 9.13 5.15 -0.46
CA HIS A 91 8.77 4.70 -1.79
C HIS A 91 7.25 4.48 -1.90
N ALA A 92 6.65 4.76 -3.05
CA ALA A 92 5.19 4.69 -3.22
C ALA A 92 4.59 3.32 -2.85
N HIS A 93 5.36 2.27 -3.11
CA HIS A 93 5.03 0.89 -2.74
C HIS A 93 4.98 0.67 -1.21
N SER A 94 5.82 1.35 -0.42
CA SER A 94 5.85 1.22 1.04
C SER A 94 4.56 1.72 1.68
N TRP A 95 4.05 2.86 1.18
CA TRP A 95 2.74 3.40 1.56
C TRP A 95 1.59 2.46 1.21
N LEU A 96 1.61 1.84 0.03
CA LEU A 96 0.60 0.87 -0.38
C LEU A 96 0.62 -0.40 0.47
N ASN A 97 1.80 -0.95 0.75
CA ASN A 97 1.91 -2.14 1.60
C ASN A 97 1.35 -1.88 2.99
N LEU A 98 1.69 -0.72 3.59
CA LEU A 98 1.17 -0.32 4.88
C LEU A 98 -0.36 -0.19 4.85
N ALA A 99 -0.91 0.47 3.83
CA ALA A 99 -2.36 0.61 3.68
C ALA A 99 -3.07 -0.74 3.45
N ILE A 100 -2.51 -1.65 2.66
CA ILE A 100 -3.03 -3.01 2.48
C ILE A 100 -2.96 -3.78 3.80
N GLY A 101 -1.87 -3.63 4.57
CA GLY A 101 -1.74 -4.18 5.91
C GLY A 101 -2.87 -3.69 6.83
N TYR A 102 -3.12 -2.37 6.86
CA TYR A 102 -4.25 -1.80 7.61
C TYR A 102 -5.60 -2.36 7.19
N LEU A 103 -5.82 -2.46 5.87
CA LEU A 103 -7.03 -3.08 5.37
C LEU A 103 -7.15 -4.50 5.90
N ASN A 104 -6.19 -5.39 5.64
CA ASN A 104 -6.28 -6.79 6.04
C ASN A 104 -6.61 -7.00 7.54
N HIS A 105 -6.30 -6.03 8.40
CA HIS A 105 -6.58 -6.06 9.84
C HIS A 105 -7.81 -5.24 10.27
N GLY A 106 -8.71 -4.89 9.34
CA GLY A 106 -9.96 -4.19 9.64
C GLY A 106 -9.82 -2.69 9.90
N GLN A 107 -8.61 -2.13 9.81
CA GLN A 107 -8.33 -0.71 10.11
C GLN A 107 -8.51 0.16 8.86
N THR A 108 -9.73 0.19 8.32
CA THR A 108 -10.05 0.88 7.05
C THR A 108 -9.71 2.37 7.10
N GLU A 109 -10.06 3.10 8.16
CA GLU A 109 -9.77 4.53 8.29
C GLU A 109 -8.27 4.84 8.20
N LYS A 110 -7.43 4.08 8.92
CA LYS A 110 -5.96 4.23 8.86
C LYS A 110 -5.40 3.91 7.48
N ALA A 111 -5.95 2.91 6.79
CA ALA A 111 -5.54 2.61 5.42
C ALA A 111 -5.79 3.81 4.48
N MET A 112 -6.94 4.47 4.64
CA MET A 112 -7.30 5.63 3.83
C MET A 112 -6.43 6.85 4.14
N GLU A 113 -6.22 7.13 5.42
CA GLU A 113 -5.32 8.20 5.87
C GLU A 113 -3.90 7.99 5.34
N THR A 114 -3.40 6.75 5.40
CA THR A 114 -2.08 6.38 4.90
C THR A 114 -1.92 6.72 3.41
N ILE A 115 -2.90 6.40 2.57
CA ILE A 115 -2.85 6.74 1.14
C ILE A 115 -3.01 8.24 0.90
N LYS A 116 -3.92 8.92 1.60
CA LYS A 116 -4.06 10.38 1.50
C LYS A 116 -2.74 11.09 1.84
N ARG A 117 -2.07 10.65 2.92
CA ARG A 117 -0.73 11.14 3.30
C ARG A 117 0.30 10.87 2.22
N ALA A 118 0.28 9.70 1.59
CA ALA A 118 1.20 9.34 0.51
C ALA A 118 1.03 10.21 -0.75
N VAL A 119 -0.23 10.49 -1.12
CA VAL A 119 -0.60 11.35 -2.26
C VAL A 119 -0.16 12.79 -1.99
N ASN A 120 -0.55 13.35 -0.84
CA ASN A 120 -0.29 14.76 -0.51
C ASN A 120 1.18 15.04 -0.17
N GLY A 121 1.90 14.07 0.41
CA GLY A 121 3.28 14.22 0.86
C GLY A 121 4.33 14.11 -0.25
N SER A 122 3.96 13.65 -1.46
CA SER A 122 4.91 13.41 -2.55
C SER A 122 5.05 14.63 -3.45
N LYS A 123 6.05 15.50 -3.20
CA LYS A 123 6.34 16.70 -4.02
C LYS A 123 6.57 16.42 -5.52
N SER A 124 6.94 15.19 -5.90
CA SER A 124 7.24 14.78 -7.28
C SER A 124 6.16 13.90 -7.93
N GLY A 125 4.95 13.87 -7.38
CA GLY A 125 3.89 12.96 -7.80
C GLY A 125 4.11 11.55 -7.24
N TRP A 126 3.16 11.08 -6.43
CA TRP A 126 3.17 9.72 -5.92
C TRP A 126 2.90 8.75 -7.08
N ARG A 127 3.82 7.83 -7.40
CA ARG A 127 3.67 6.87 -8.51
C ARG A 127 3.65 5.42 -8.01
N PRO A 128 2.52 4.95 -7.50
CA PRO A 128 2.36 3.55 -7.10
C PRO A 128 2.41 2.62 -8.31
N ASN A 129 2.72 1.35 -8.08
CA ASN A 129 2.52 0.32 -9.09
C ASN A 129 1.01 0.22 -9.39
N PRO A 130 0.57 0.40 -10.65
CA PRO A 130 -0.85 0.40 -11.01
C PRO A 130 -1.60 -0.83 -10.52
N ARG A 131 -1.01 -2.03 -10.66
CA ARG A 131 -1.64 -3.28 -10.27
C ARG A 131 -1.88 -3.38 -8.76
N VAL A 132 -0.91 -2.93 -7.96
CA VAL A 132 -1.02 -2.96 -6.50
C VAL A 132 -2.03 -1.93 -6.00
N LEU A 133 -2.07 -0.75 -6.64
CA LEU A 133 -3.10 0.26 -6.37
C LEU A 133 -4.49 -0.26 -6.74
N GLU A 134 -4.60 -0.96 -7.87
CA GLU A 134 -5.83 -1.60 -8.33
C GLU A 134 -6.36 -2.64 -7.33
N ASP A 135 -5.50 -3.55 -6.88
CA ASP A 135 -5.82 -4.56 -5.87
C ASP A 135 -6.29 -3.92 -4.54
N PHE A 136 -5.63 -2.83 -4.13
CA PHE A 136 -6.00 -2.06 -2.94
C PHE A 136 -7.40 -1.43 -3.06
N LEU A 137 -7.70 -0.78 -4.19
CA LEU A 137 -9.01 -0.18 -4.44
C LEU A 137 -10.13 -1.25 -4.53
N GLU A 138 -9.83 -2.41 -5.10
CA GLU A 138 -10.76 -3.55 -5.11
C GLU A 138 -11.03 -4.07 -3.69
N LEU A 139 -9.98 -4.23 -2.89
CA LEU A 139 -10.10 -4.69 -1.51
C LEU A 139 -10.95 -3.73 -0.68
N LEU A 140 -10.76 -2.42 -0.84
CA LEU A 140 -11.60 -1.38 -0.22
C LEU A 140 -13.06 -1.50 -0.66
N ALA A 141 -13.31 -1.55 -1.96
CA ALA A 141 -14.67 -1.57 -2.48
C ALA A 141 -15.46 -2.81 -2.08
N ARG A 142 -14.79 -3.95 -1.89
CA ARG A 142 -15.41 -5.20 -1.40
C ARG A 142 -15.96 -5.09 0.02
N ARG A 143 -15.45 -4.17 0.86
CA ARG A 143 -15.92 -3.98 2.24
C ARG A 143 -17.27 -3.28 2.32
N GLY A 144 -17.60 -2.43 1.35
CA GLY A 144 -18.93 -1.82 1.21
C GLY A 144 -19.30 -0.76 2.27
N ASP A 145 -18.47 -0.59 3.30
CA ASP A 145 -18.62 0.34 4.41
C ASP A 145 -18.11 1.75 4.09
N CYS A 146 -17.09 1.87 3.23
CA CYS A 146 -16.34 3.11 2.95
C CYS A 146 -16.48 3.61 1.49
N LEU A 147 -17.64 3.42 0.85
CA LEU A 147 -17.79 3.69 -0.59
C LEU A 147 -17.65 5.17 -0.97
N GLU A 148 -18.11 6.07 -0.12
CA GLU A 148 -18.05 7.52 -0.36
C GLU A 148 -16.60 8.01 -0.29
N GLU A 149 -15.88 7.51 0.71
CA GLU A 149 -14.48 7.81 0.97
C GLU A 149 -13.59 7.22 -0.13
N VAL A 150 -13.91 6.04 -0.67
CA VAL A 150 -13.25 5.47 -1.85
C VAL A 150 -13.44 6.39 -3.07
N GLY A 151 -14.63 6.94 -3.26
CA GLY A 151 -14.90 7.93 -4.31
C GLY A 151 -14.03 9.18 -4.17
N GLN A 152 -13.92 9.72 -2.95
CA GLN A 152 -13.04 10.86 -2.64
C GLN A 152 -11.56 10.53 -2.88
N LEU A 153 -11.12 9.33 -2.53
CA LEU A 153 -9.75 8.89 -2.76
C LEU A 153 -9.43 8.79 -4.26
N ILE A 154 -10.34 8.22 -5.05
CA ILE A 154 -10.18 8.15 -6.51
C ILE A 154 -10.09 9.56 -7.12
N LYS A 155 -10.92 10.50 -6.65
CA LYS A 155 -10.85 11.90 -7.08
C LYS A 155 -9.50 12.53 -6.74
N SER A 156 -9.04 12.37 -5.49
CA SER A 156 -7.73 12.88 -5.06
C SER A 156 -6.58 12.30 -5.87
N LEU A 157 -6.63 10.99 -6.21
CA LEU A 157 -5.65 10.37 -7.08
C LEU A 157 -5.67 10.97 -8.49
N ALA A 158 -6.87 11.29 -9.01
CA ALA A 158 -7.05 11.88 -10.34
C ALA A 158 -6.50 13.31 -10.41
N ASP A 159 -6.80 14.11 -9.40
CA ASP A 159 -6.34 15.50 -9.28
C ASP A 159 -4.80 15.60 -9.16
N ASN A 160 -4.15 14.52 -8.71
CA ASN A 160 -2.69 14.44 -8.58
C ASN A 160 -2.00 13.68 -9.75
N ASP A 161 -2.71 13.40 -10.84
CA ASP A 161 -2.22 12.63 -12.02
C ASP A 161 -1.61 11.24 -11.65
N VAL A 162 -2.06 10.66 -10.54
CA VAL A 162 -1.60 9.35 -10.04
C VAL A 162 -2.40 8.20 -10.66
N VAL A 163 -3.51 8.51 -11.31
CA VAL A 163 -4.46 7.51 -11.83
C VAL A 163 -3.89 6.81 -13.08
N PRO A 164 -3.73 5.48 -13.06
CA PRO A 164 -3.42 4.72 -14.26
C PRO A 164 -4.48 4.95 -15.34
N LEU A 165 -4.08 5.05 -16.61
CA LEU A 165 -5.01 5.26 -17.73
C LEU A 165 -6.18 4.24 -17.74
N SER A 166 -5.95 3.01 -17.24
CA SER A 166 -6.96 1.95 -17.05
C SER A 166 -8.12 2.38 -16.13
N VAL A 167 -7.83 3.17 -15.10
CA VAL A 167 -8.81 3.76 -14.19
C VAL A 167 -9.37 5.06 -14.78
N ARG A 168 -8.56 5.87 -15.48
CA ARG A 168 -9.00 7.13 -16.09
C ARG A 168 -10.10 6.92 -17.15
N PHE A 169 -9.94 5.99 -18.10
CA PHE A 169 -10.92 5.78 -19.18
C PHE A 169 -12.24 5.16 -18.71
N ARG A 170 -12.24 4.37 -17.63
CA ARG A 170 -13.45 3.76 -17.06
C ARG A 170 -14.29 4.70 -16.21
N PHE A 171 -13.69 5.78 -15.70
CA PHE A 171 -14.37 6.77 -14.87
C PHE A 171 -14.65 8.08 -15.64
N SER A 172 -13.82 8.44 -16.63
CA SER A 172 -14.03 9.64 -17.48
C SER A 172 -15.25 9.52 -18.41
N GLY A 173 -15.65 8.29 -18.77
CA GLY A 173 -16.85 8.05 -19.57
C GLY A 173 -18.17 8.27 -18.84
N ASN A 174 -18.17 8.40 -17.50
CA ASN A 174 -19.41 8.46 -16.70
C ASN A 174 -19.46 9.56 -15.63
N LEU A 175 -18.44 10.40 -15.47
CA LEU A 175 -18.49 11.46 -14.44
C LEU A 175 -19.39 12.67 -14.79
N ARG A 176 -19.77 12.86 -16.06
CA ARG A 176 -20.74 13.92 -16.46
C ARG A 176 -22.20 13.47 -16.48
N VAL A 177 -22.47 12.16 -16.40
CA VAL A 177 -23.82 11.57 -16.50
C VAL A 177 -24.27 10.99 -15.15
N TRP A 178 -23.60 11.34 -14.06
CA TRP A 178 -24.00 10.89 -12.71
C TRP A 178 -25.18 11.69 -12.12
N SER A 179 -25.66 12.73 -12.81
CA SER A 179 -26.74 13.58 -12.31
C SER A 179 -28.10 13.37 -12.98
N LEU A 180 -28.24 12.72 -14.13
CA LEU A 180 -29.55 12.49 -14.77
C LEU A 180 -29.55 11.26 -15.68
N ASP A 181 -30.42 10.32 -15.32
CA ASP A 181 -31.13 9.26 -16.06
C ASP A 181 -30.51 8.48 -17.26
N HIS A 182 -30.85 7.19 -17.21
CA HIS A 182 -30.97 6.17 -18.26
C HIS A 182 -29.83 5.19 -18.60
N GLU A 183 -30.32 3.95 -18.76
CA GLU A 183 -29.77 2.65 -19.09
C GLU A 183 -28.47 2.60 -19.89
N PHE A 184 -27.54 1.75 -19.44
CA PHE A 184 -26.32 1.42 -20.17
C PHE A 184 -26.44 0.00 -20.74
N ASP A 185 -26.44 -0.08 -22.07
CA ASP A 185 -26.47 -1.32 -22.83
C ASP A 185 -25.14 -2.09 -22.69
N GLY A 186 -25.28 -3.40 -22.50
CA GLY A 186 -24.19 -4.29 -22.18
C GLY A 186 -23.37 -4.64 -23.41
N HIS A 187 -22.14 -4.12 -23.52
CA HIS A 187 -21.01 -4.82 -24.13
C HIS A 187 -19.68 -4.14 -23.78
N ALA A 188 -19.05 -4.57 -22.69
CA ALA A 188 -17.61 -4.40 -22.48
C ALA A 188 -17.06 -5.53 -21.61
N ASN A 189 -16.16 -6.30 -22.18
CA ASN A 189 -15.42 -7.39 -21.53
C ASN A 189 -14.64 -6.88 -20.30
N GLY A 190 -15.27 -6.97 -19.12
CA GLY A 190 -14.76 -7.81 -18.04
C GLY A 190 -13.47 -7.45 -17.31
N SER A 191 -13.09 -6.18 -17.14
CA SER A 191 -12.12 -5.84 -16.09
C SER A 191 -12.81 -5.80 -14.71
N GLY A 192 -12.18 -6.37 -13.67
CA GLY A 192 -12.74 -6.53 -12.30
C GLY A 192 -13.33 -5.25 -11.70
N PHE A 193 -12.92 -4.11 -12.21
CA PHE A 193 -13.49 -2.81 -11.89
C PHE A 193 -14.95 -2.61 -12.34
N ALA A 194 -15.49 -3.28 -13.38
CA ALA A 194 -16.81 -2.97 -13.97
C ALA A 194 -17.91 -3.51 -13.07
N LYS A 195 -17.85 -4.81 -12.80
CA LYS A 195 -17.54 -5.35 -11.47
C LYS A 195 -17.87 -4.45 -10.27
N ILE A 196 -16.81 -3.80 -9.80
CA ILE A 196 -16.79 -2.90 -8.66
C ILE A 196 -17.75 -1.72 -8.85
N ILE A 197 -17.68 -0.97 -9.94
CA ILE A 197 -18.59 0.18 -10.20
C ILE A 197 -20.06 -0.26 -10.16
N SER A 198 -20.42 -1.35 -10.82
CA SER A 198 -21.78 -1.91 -10.82
C SER A 198 -22.22 -2.34 -9.42
N LYS A 199 -21.30 -2.93 -8.63
CA LYS A 199 -21.54 -3.25 -7.22
C LYS A 199 -21.74 -1.98 -6.38
N LEU A 200 -20.90 -0.96 -6.55
CA LEU A 200 -21.00 0.34 -5.86
C LEU A 200 -22.34 1.03 -6.18
N MET A 201 -22.74 1.04 -7.44
CA MET A 201 -24.02 1.58 -7.90
C MET A 201 -25.20 0.81 -7.28
N SER A 202 -25.18 -0.53 -7.29
CA SER A 202 -26.25 -1.34 -6.71
C SER A 202 -26.36 -1.22 -5.18
N LEU A 203 -25.25 -0.99 -4.48
CA LEU A 203 -25.21 -0.81 -3.02
C LEU A 203 -25.62 0.61 -2.60
N SER A 204 -25.23 1.63 -3.37
CA SER A 204 -25.67 3.03 -3.15
C SER A 204 -27.18 3.18 -3.35
N VAL A 205 -27.73 2.58 -4.42
CA VAL A 205 -29.18 2.54 -4.67
C VAL A 205 -29.92 1.82 -3.53
N LYS A 206 -29.40 0.70 -3.01
CA LYS A 206 -30.01 -0.04 -1.89
C LYS A 206 -29.98 0.70 -0.54
N LYS A 207 -28.94 1.51 -0.26
CA LYS A 207 -28.90 2.38 0.93
C LYS A 207 -29.94 3.51 0.82
N LYS A 208 -30.08 4.10 -0.37
CA LYS A 208 -31.04 5.18 -0.64
C LYS A 208 -32.51 4.72 -0.57
N THR A 209 -32.81 3.47 -0.94
CA THR A 209 -34.16 2.91 -0.83
C THR A 209 -34.50 2.50 0.60
N ARG A 210 -33.54 1.93 1.37
CA ARG A 210 -33.75 1.61 2.80
C ARG A 210 -33.95 2.84 3.69
N GLY A 211 -33.30 3.96 3.38
CA GLY A 211 -33.53 5.24 4.08
C GLY A 211 -34.89 5.90 3.79
N LYS A 212 -35.60 5.46 2.74
CA LYS A 212 -36.94 5.97 2.39
C LYS A 212 -38.09 5.09 2.89
N THR A 213 -37.83 3.85 3.30
CA THR A 213 -38.86 2.89 3.77
C THR A 213 -39.11 2.92 5.29
N HIS A 214 -38.75 3.99 5.99
CA HIS A 214 -39.06 4.18 7.43
C HIS A 214 -39.75 5.52 7.74
N CYS A 215 -40.39 6.13 6.75
CA CYS A 215 -41.32 7.22 6.95
C CYS A 215 -42.56 7.01 6.08
N VAL A 216 -43.41 6.06 6.47
CA VAL A 216 -44.88 6.09 6.28
C VAL A 216 -45.49 5.40 7.49
#